data_AF-A0A316F6A4-F1
#
_entry.id   AF-A0A316F6A4-F1
#
_cell.length_a   1.000
_cell.length_b   1.000
_cell.length_c   1.000
_cell.angle_alpha   90.00
_cell.angle_beta   90.00
_cell.angle_gamma   90.00
#
_symmetry.space_group_name_H-M   'P 1'
#
loop_
_entity.id
_entity.type
_entity.pdbx_description
1 polymer ?
#
loop_
_entity_poly.entity_id
_entity_poly.type
_entity_poly.pdbx_seq_one_letter_code
_entity_poly.pdbx_strand_id
1 'polypeptide(L)'
;MLEDLYSRDGASNEDVRREVEEFFKSCRELADWLSEHAGKRDAMTYVNSDPDLVLCNGMTQTIKHHTRRPGRDPDPITARVSWVHGGGVRAEIEWSRPSGPRGTEDALDLARRCAAAWTRFFQQHRLDPSG
;
A
#
# COMPACT_ATOMS: atom_id res chain seq x y z
N MET A 1 -8.47 -6.46 9.94
CA MET A 1 -7.62 -5.34 10.40
C MET A 1 -8.17 -3.99 9.92
N LEU A 2 -8.07 -3.63 8.62
CA LEU A 2 -8.70 -2.39 8.09
C LEU A 2 -10.24 -2.44 8.08
N GLU A 3 -10.83 -3.57 7.68
CA GLU A 3 -12.29 -3.75 7.66
C GLU A 3 -12.92 -3.71 9.07
N ASP A 4 -12.21 -4.22 10.07
CA ASP A 4 -12.64 -4.17 11.47
C ASP A 4 -12.58 -2.74 12.03
N LEU A 5 -11.61 -1.94 11.60
CA LEU A 5 -11.51 -0.55 12.00
C LEU A 5 -12.61 0.30 11.36
N TYR A 6 -12.92 0.02 10.09
CA TYR A 6 -13.96 0.73 9.34
C TYR A 6 -15.38 0.45 9.87
N SER A 7 -15.54 -0.63 10.64
CA SER A 7 -16.79 -1.04 11.28
C SER A 7 -16.89 -0.70 12.77
N ARG A 8 -15.84 -0.09 13.36
CA ARG A 8 -15.84 0.34 14.77
C ARG A 8 -16.35 1.77 14.92
N ASP A 9 -17.40 1.94 15.71
CA ASP A 9 -17.79 3.26 16.22
C ASP A 9 -16.70 3.82 17.16
N GLY A 10 -16.29 5.07 16.92
CA GLY A 10 -15.40 5.81 17.82
C GLY A 10 -13.88 5.71 17.54
N ALA A 11 -13.44 5.13 16.42
CA ALA A 11 -12.04 5.19 16.03
C ALA A 11 -11.60 6.65 15.76
N SER A 12 -10.47 7.07 16.33
CA SER A 12 -9.96 8.42 16.07
C SER A 12 -9.38 8.51 14.66
N ASN A 13 -9.35 9.72 14.07
CA ASN A 13 -8.72 9.92 12.77
C ASN A 13 -7.24 9.50 12.74
N GLU A 14 -6.56 9.57 13.90
CA GLU A 14 -5.18 9.13 14.05
C GLU A 14 -5.05 7.60 14.02
N ASP A 15 -5.95 6.88 14.71
CA ASP A 15 -5.98 5.42 14.66
C ASP A 15 -6.23 4.93 13.23
N VAL A 16 -7.16 5.58 12.51
CA VAL A 16 -7.44 5.28 11.11
C VAL A 16 -6.23 5.49 10.22
N ARG A 17 -5.54 6.62 10.38
CA ARG A 17 -4.31 6.87 9.64
C ARG A 17 -3.24 5.81 9.95
N ARG A 18 -3.02 5.48 11.22
CA ARG A 18 -1.99 4.51 11.64
C ARG A 18 -2.25 3.14 11.02
N GLU A 19 -3.48 2.63 11.10
CA GLU A 19 -3.85 1.31 10.58
C GLU A 19 -3.73 1.24 9.05
N VAL A 20 -4.12 2.31 8.35
CA VAL A 20 -3.91 2.43 6.90
C VAL A 20 -2.42 2.37 6.57
N GLU A 21 -1.61 3.15 7.27
CA GLU A 21 -0.16 3.18 7.05
C GLU A 21 0.51 1.84 7.36
N GLU A 22 0.12 1.17 8.45
CA GLU A 22 0.62 -0.14 8.84
C GLU A 22 0.28 -1.20 7.81
N PHE A 23 -0.95 -1.23 7.30
CA PHE A 23 -1.33 -2.14 6.22
C PHE A 23 -0.40 -1.99 5.00
N PHE A 24 -0.21 -0.75 4.50
CA PHE A 24 0.62 -0.54 3.30
C PHE A 24 2.10 -0.87 3.55
N LYS A 25 2.63 -0.58 4.75
CA LYS A 25 3.97 -1.01 5.16
C LYS A 25 4.10 -2.53 5.09
N SER A 26 3.21 -3.27 5.75
CA SER A 26 3.22 -4.74 5.75
C SER A 26 3.04 -5.31 4.35
N CYS A 27 2.14 -4.73 3.55
CA CYS A 27 1.90 -5.13 2.16
C CYS A 27 3.16 -5.01 1.29
N ARG A 28 3.96 -3.95 1.47
CA ARG A 28 5.25 -3.83 0.76
C ARG A 28 6.34 -4.71 1.36
N GLU A 29 6.37 -4.86 2.68
CA GLU A 29 7.38 -5.68 3.39
C GLU A 29 7.24 -7.18 3.09
N LEU A 30 6.04 -7.63 2.72
CA LEU A 30 5.83 -8.95 2.14
C LEU A 30 6.76 -9.22 0.95
N ALA A 31 7.02 -8.22 0.09
CA ALA A 31 7.92 -8.39 -1.05
C ALA A 31 9.38 -8.63 -0.63
N ASP A 32 9.84 -7.92 0.41
CA ASP A 32 11.18 -8.13 0.98
C ASP A 32 11.27 -9.52 1.58
N TRP A 33 10.29 -9.89 2.40
CA TRP A 33 10.25 -11.22 3.01
C TRP A 33 10.25 -12.33 1.95
N LEU A 34 9.42 -12.22 0.92
CA LEU A 34 9.38 -13.18 -0.19
C LEU A 34 10.71 -13.28 -0.93
N SER A 35 11.37 -12.15 -1.15
CA SER A 35 12.66 -12.10 -1.84
C SER A 35 13.79 -12.74 -1.01
N GLU A 36 13.83 -12.44 0.29
CA GLU A 36 14.89 -12.85 1.20
C GLU A 36 14.70 -14.28 1.73
N HIS A 37 13.45 -14.66 2.05
CA HIS A 37 13.15 -15.88 2.80
C HIS A 37 12.44 -16.95 1.96
N ALA A 38 11.66 -16.56 0.94
CA ALA A 38 10.95 -17.51 0.07
C ALA A 38 11.63 -17.71 -1.31
N GLY A 39 12.78 -17.07 -1.54
CA GLY A 39 13.53 -17.16 -2.80
C GLY A 39 12.82 -16.53 -4.01
N LYS A 40 11.77 -15.74 -3.79
CA LYS A 40 10.98 -15.07 -4.83
C LYS A 40 11.53 -13.68 -5.14
N ARG A 41 12.69 -13.66 -5.80
CA ARG A 41 13.42 -12.43 -6.15
C ARG A 41 12.63 -11.50 -7.08
N ASP A 42 11.61 -12.03 -7.75
CA ASP A 42 10.67 -11.32 -8.60
C ASP A 42 9.56 -10.61 -7.83
N ALA A 43 9.39 -10.83 -6.52
CA ALA A 43 8.36 -10.15 -5.73
C ALA A 43 8.52 -8.63 -5.76
N MET A 44 9.76 -8.11 -5.67
CA MET A 44 10.01 -6.68 -5.81
C MET A 44 9.77 -6.18 -7.24
N THR A 45 10.04 -7.02 -8.26
CA THR A 45 9.69 -6.69 -9.64
C THR A 45 8.18 -6.60 -9.82
N TYR A 46 7.41 -7.50 -9.19
CA TYR A 46 5.95 -7.49 -9.21
C TYR A 46 5.37 -6.25 -8.53
N VAL A 47 5.92 -5.86 -7.37
CA VAL A 47 5.55 -4.59 -6.71
C VAL A 47 5.77 -3.38 -7.60
N ASN A 48 6.81 -3.38 -8.42
CA ASN A 48 7.13 -2.24 -9.29
C ASN A 48 6.40 -2.28 -10.65
N SER A 49 5.63 -3.34 -10.95
CA SER A 49 4.91 -3.49 -12.23
C SER A 49 3.39 -3.54 -12.08
N ASP A 50 2.87 -4.02 -10.95
CA ASP A 50 1.43 -4.00 -10.66
C ASP A 50 1.01 -2.58 -10.23
N PRO A 51 0.02 -1.96 -10.89
CA PRO A 51 -0.33 -0.55 -10.66
C PRO A 51 -0.79 -0.27 -9.22
N ASP A 52 -1.44 -1.24 -8.57
CA ASP A 52 -1.92 -1.08 -7.20
C ASP A 52 -0.76 -1.19 -6.20
N LEU A 53 0.15 -2.14 -6.43
CA LEU A 53 1.33 -2.33 -5.58
C LEU A 53 2.37 -1.20 -5.74
N VAL A 54 2.44 -0.57 -6.91
CA VAL A 54 3.28 0.62 -7.12
C VAL A 54 2.80 1.77 -6.22
N LEU A 55 1.48 1.97 -6.07
CA LEU A 55 0.92 2.95 -5.13
C LEU A 55 1.21 2.56 -3.67
N CYS A 56 1.06 1.28 -3.31
CA CYS A 56 1.45 0.76 -1.99
C CYS A 56 2.92 1.04 -1.66
N ASN A 57 3.82 0.83 -2.62
CA ASN A 57 5.23 1.16 -2.48
C ASN A 57 5.42 2.68 -2.31
N GLY A 58 4.75 3.50 -3.12
CA GLY A 58 4.75 4.96 -2.98
C GLY A 58 4.36 5.41 -1.57
N MET A 59 3.26 4.86 -1.03
CA MET A 59 2.79 5.14 0.33
C MET A 59 3.84 4.77 1.38
N THR A 60 4.33 3.52 1.34
CA THR A 60 5.32 3.01 2.30
C THR A 60 6.60 3.84 2.29
N GLN A 61 7.10 4.16 1.11
CA GLN A 61 8.34 4.91 0.95
C GLN A 61 8.17 6.38 1.36
N THR A 62 7.01 6.98 1.11
CA THR A 62 6.68 8.32 1.64
C THR A 62 6.64 8.31 3.17
N ILE A 63 6.07 7.28 3.80
CA ILE A 63 6.05 7.18 5.27
C ILE A 63 7.47 7.04 5.83
N LYS A 64 8.30 6.17 5.22
CA LYS A 64 9.67 5.90 5.69
C LYS A 64 10.62 7.10 5.53
N HIS A 65 10.47 7.85 4.43
CA HIS A 65 11.42 8.91 4.08
C HIS A 65 10.88 10.32 4.29
N HIS A 66 9.61 10.47 4.68
CA HIS A 66 8.84 11.73 4.79
C HIS A 66 8.71 12.52 3.47
N THR A 67 9.62 12.37 2.52
CA THR A 67 9.57 12.96 1.18
C THR A 67 10.31 12.06 0.20
N ARG A 68 9.73 11.80 -0.97
CA ARG A 68 10.36 11.05 -2.05
C ARG A 68 11.14 12.02 -2.93
N ARG A 69 12.45 11.81 -3.06
CA ARG A 69 13.28 12.56 -4.01
C ARG A 69 13.51 11.70 -5.26
N PRO A 70 13.53 12.31 -6.46
CA PRO A 70 13.99 11.62 -7.66
C PRO A 70 15.38 11.04 -7.41
N GLY A 71 15.54 9.75 -7.66
CA GLY A 71 16.76 9.00 -7.40
C GLY A 71 16.99 8.01 -8.53
N ARG A 72 17.07 6.71 -8.20
CA ARG A 72 17.04 5.64 -9.22
C ARG A 72 15.72 5.58 -9.97
N ASP A 73 14.62 5.91 -9.30
CA ASP A 73 13.32 6.16 -9.92
C ASP A 73 13.25 7.68 -10.21
N PRO A 74 13.19 8.08 -11.50
CA PRO A 74 13.12 9.49 -11.86
C PRO A 74 11.74 10.11 -11.62
N ASP A 75 10.69 9.30 -11.46
CA ASP A 75 9.30 9.75 -11.31
C ASP A 75 8.59 9.04 -10.13
N PRO A 76 9.14 9.12 -8.91
CA PRO A 76 8.62 8.35 -7.79
C PRO A 76 7.24 8.84 -7.37
N ILE A 77 6.31 7.89 -7.22
CA ILE A 77 5.03 8.20 -6.57
C ILE A 77 5.26 8.63 -5.13
N THR A 78 4.64 9.74 -4.76
CA THR A 78 4.42 10.15 -3.38
C THR A 78 2.95 9.90 -3.05
N ALA A 79 2.65 9.19 -1.96
CA ALA A 79 1.28 8.97 -1.51
C ALA A 79 1.16 9.20 0.01
N ARG A 80 0.00 9.69 0.47
CA ARG A 80 -0.30 9.91 1.90
C ARG A 80 -1.80 9.87 2.18
N VAL A 81 -2.18 9.58 3.42
CA VAL A 81 -3.57 9.75 3.88
C VAL A 81 -3.89 11.24 3.95
N SER A 82 -4.72 11.73 3.03
CA SER A 82 -5.11 13.14 2.92
C SER A 82 -6.28 13.48 3.84
N TRP A 83 -7.24 12.56 3.99
CA TRP A 83 -8.48 12.80 4.72
C TRP A 83 -8.99 11.56 5.44
N VAL A 84 -9.69 11.76 6.57
CA VAL A 84 -10.44 10.72 7.28
C VAL A 84 -11.85 11.24 7.57
N HIS A 85 -12.87 10.52 7.11
CA HIS A 85 -14.27 10.87 7.29
C HIS A 85 -14.81 10.32 8.62
N GLY A 86 -15.46 11.16 9.43
CA GLY A 86 -15.99 10.79 10.75
C GLY A 86 -17.40 10.20 10.78
N GLY A 87 -18.15 10.21 9.66
CA GLY A 87 -19.53 9.70 9.58
C GLY A 87 -19.67 8.23 9.16
N GLY A 88 -18.56 7.51 9.17
CA GLY A 88 -18.35 6.21 8.55
C GLY A 88 -16.86 6.19 8.22
N VAL A 89 -16.07 5.50 9.03
CA VAL A 89 -14.61 5.57 9.00
C VAL A 89 -14.14 5.24 7.60
N ARG A 90 -13.68 6.24 6.87
CA ARG A 90 -13.16 6.15 5.50
C ARG A 90 -11.93 7.03 5.40
N ALA A 91 -10.86 6.52 4.79
CA ALA A 91 -9.66 7.29 4.56
C ALA A 91 -9.41 7.47 3.06
N GLU A 92 -9.02 8.68 2.66
CA GLU A 92 -8.59 8.98 1.31
C GLU A 92 -7.06 9.02 1.25
N ILE A 93 -6.51 8.43 0.20
CA ILE A 93 -5.09 8.49 -0.13
C ILE A 93 -4.95 9.40 -1.32
N GLU A 94 -4.25 10.52 -1.16
CA GLU A 94 -3.80 11.30 -2.29
C GLU A 94 -2.44 10.80 -2.76
N TRP A 95 -2.23 10.83 -4.07
CA TRP A 95 -0.95 10.49 -4.67
C TRP A 95 -0.58 11.43 -5.81
N SER A 96 0.71 11.59 -6.05
CA SER A 96 1.25 12.40 -7.13
C SER A 96 2.59 11.89 -7.63
N ARG A 97 2.92 12.32 -8.85
CA ARG A 97 4.20 12.09 -9.52
C ARG A 97 4.84 13.42 -9.91
N PRO A 98 6.18 13.55 -9.86
CA PRO A 98 6.89 14.72 -10.38
C PRO A 98 6.53 15.09 -11.83
N SER A 99 6.22 14.10 -12.67
CA SER A 99 5.80 14.31 -14.06
C SER A 99 4.43 15.01 -14.23
N GLY A 100 3.64 15.14 -13.15
CA GLY A 100 2.34 15.82 -13.15
C GLY A 100 1.10 14.96 -12.86
N PRO A 101 1.05 13.65 -13.17
CA PRO A 101 -0.08 12.80 -12.77
C PRO A 101 -0.31 12.82 -11.26
N ARG A 102 -1.59 12.86 -10.88
CA ARG A 102 -2.04 12.84 -9.48
C ARG A 102 -3.44 12.25 -9.40
N GLY A 103 -3.81 11.79 -8.22
CA GLY A 103 -5.11 11.19 -7.99
C GLY A 103 -5.45 11.03 -6.51
N THR A 104 -6.62 10.48 -6.27
CA THR A 104 -7.14 10.13 -4.96
C THR A 104 -7.73 8.74 -5.02
N GLU A 105 -7.47 7.94 -4.00
CA GLU A 105 -7.96 6.57 -3.85
C GLU A 105 -8.63 6.41 -2.49
N ASP A 106 -9.67 5.59 -2.43
CA ASP A 106 -10.15 5.07 -1.14
C ASP A 106 -9.11 4.08 -0.58
N ALA A 107 -8.73 4.25 0.69
CA ALA A 107 -7.69 3.45 1.30
C ALA A 107 -8.08 1.97 1.43
N LEU A 108 -9.34 1.67 1.73
CA LEU A 108 -9.82 0.29 1.85
C LEU A 108 -9.92 -0.37 0.47
N ASP A 109 -10.41 0.34 -0.55
CA ASP A 109 -10.47 -0.19 -1.91
C ASP A 109 -9.06 -0.42 -2.49
N LEU A 110 -8.11 0.48 -2.23
CA LEU A 110 -6.71 0.26 -2.61
C LEU A 110 -6.11 -0.93 -1.86
N ALA A 111 -6.39 -1.06 -0.56
CA ALA A 111 -5.91 -2.18 0.24
C ALA A 111 -6.42 -3.54 -0.29
N ARG A 112 -7.71 -3.62 -0.64
CA ARG A 112 -8.32 -4.81 -1.24
C ARG A 112 -7.67 -5.18 -2.58
N ARG A 113 -7.41 -4.18 -3.43
CA ARG A 113 -6.71 -4.39 -4.70
C ARG A 113 -5.27 -4.88 -4.52
N CYS A 114 -4.54 -4.33 -3.56
CA CYS A 114 -3.20 -4.81 -3.21
C CYS A 114 -3.21 -6.26 -2.71
N ALA A 115 -4.18 -6.63 -1.85
CA ALA A 115 -4.34 -8.01 -1.40
C ALA A 115 -4.69 -8.96 -2.57
N ALA A 116 -5.54 -8.50 -3.50
CA ALA A 116 -5.84 -9.26 -4.72
C ALA A 116 -4.61 -9.43 -5.62
N ALA A 117 -3.75 -8.41 -5.73
CA ALA A 117 -2.48 -8.48 -6.45
C ALA A 117 -1.55 -9.54 -5.85
N TRP A 118 -1.37 -9.54 -4.53
CA TRP A 118 -0.59 -10.59 -3.86
C TRP A 118 -1.18 -11.98 -4.03
N THR A 119 -2.51 -12.11 -4.00
CA THR A 119 -3.18 -13.38 -4.27
C THR A 119 -2.85 -13.90 -5.67
N ARG A 120 -2.86 -13.03 -6.70
CA ARG A 120 -2.45 -13.39 -8.06
C ARG A 120 -1.00 -13.84 -8.12
N PHE A 121 -0.10 -13.12 -7.46
CA PHE A 121 1.32 -13.49 -7.38
C PHE A 121 1.49 -14.88 -6.76
N PHE A 122 0.83 -15.15 -5.62
CA PHE A 122 0.89 -16.48 -4.99
C PHE A 122 0.38 -17.59 -5.88
N GLN A 123 -0.74 -17.39 -6.57
CA GLN A 123 -1.27 -18.36 -7.53
C GLN A 123 -0.29 -18.62 -8.68
N GLN A 124 0.30 -17.58 -9.27
CA GLN A 124 1.28 -17.71 -10.35
C GLN A 124 2.53 -18.48 -9.92
N HIS A 125 2.96 -18.28 -8.67
CA HIS A 125 4.15 -18.92 -8.11
C HIS A 125 3.89 -20.22 -7.36
N ARG A 126 2.63 -20.71 -7.37
CA ARG A 126 2.16 -21.91 -6.64
C ARG A 126 2.56 -21.87 -5.16
N LEU A 127 2.46 -20.69 -4.56
CA LEU A 127 2.64 -20.49 -3.13
C LEU A 127 1.29 -20.71 -2.45
N ASP A 128 1.28 -21.54 -1.42
CA ASP A 128 0.11 -21.69 -0.57
C ASP A 128 0.14 -20.61 0.53
N PRO A 129 -0.81 -19.66 0.53
CA PRO A 129 -0.91 -18.68 1.61
C PRO A 129 -1.45 -19.28 2.93
N SER A 130 -1.95 -20.53 2.90
CA SER A 130 -2.59 -21.19 4.06
C SER A 130 -1.60 -21.81 5.04
N GLY A 131 -0.43 -22.27 4.56
CA GLY A 131 0.50 -23.08 5.34
C GLY A 131 -0.01 -24.50 5.60
#